data_AF-A0A821K6X3-F1
#
_entry.id   AF-A0A821K6X3-F1
#
_cell.length_a   1.000
_cell.length_b   1.000
_cell.length_c   1.000
_cell.angle_alpha   90.00
_cell.angle_beta   90.00
_cell.angle_gamma   90.00
#
_symmetry.space_group_name_H-M   'P 1'
#
loop_
_entity.id
_entity.type
_entity.pdbx_description
1 polymer ?
#
loop_
_entity_poly.entity_id
_entity_poly.type
_entity_poly.pdbx_seq_one_letter_code
_entity_poly.pdbx_strand_id
1 'polypeptide(L)'
;MSLNSILCGFKQILPTIIPPAYEQLITGQDLTIRFLSAENLPKMDLVGTSDTYFIAKLDEEISYTQVYKNFYILIYCSIFNRSMVVSNTLSPEWDDEEWIVRNVPLNAKLTINIYDKDDDSLSDDHIGQVEITDLPNYQAPSEGHEILGLLDRNRGQFHLTIQSIESSESSKKLPRYTFDGPCTYSRHNSPTVGYLTMLNQDAIYSTWKIRLRRISVFFPLYERQQWNRKYRIAQTLFSGTPRSIAKQHVFKLAHKILYGRTIKNNESGRLNNVDDLWKLIFFDDKTQKIRTCIYTYIIDDNTWRFSETGIGFFTDYASKHALHANCSEYVRYAGQFHPRPKYGWNRCDDEWELVFDNWSGTYAPHANLLKNLKELLEFNFPGLNIIVYDFKNPLLQESMDNLKLFEEQTKRDSICVSNLVFKPTFNSIK
;
A
#
# COMPACT_ATOMS: atom_id res chain seq x y z
N MET A 1 3.03 -45.08 -32.08
CA MET A 1 2.23 -43.97 -32.65
C MET A 1 2.61 -42.71 -31.91
N SER A 2 3.06 -41.66 -32.62
CA SER A 2 3.64 -40.44 -32.03
C SER A 2 2.56 -39.47 -31.52
N LEU A 3 2.90 -38.62 -30.54
CA LEU A 3 2.03 -37.59 -29.94
C LEU A 3 1.33 -36.67 -30.97
N ASN A 4 1.84 -36.57 -32.19
CA ASN A 4 1.26 -35.76 -33.26
C ASN A 4 -0.06 -36.32 -33.81
N SER A 5 -0.38 -37.60 -33.63
CA SER A 5 -1.67 -38.16 -34.03
C SER A 5 -2.80 -37.90 -33.01
N ILE A 6 -2.46 -37.53 -31.76
CA ILE A 6 -3.45 -37.17 -30.72
C ILE A 6 -3.84 -35.69 -30.85
N LEU A 7 -2.93 -34.84 -31.33
CA LEU A 7 -3.19 -33.40 -31.53
C LEU A 7 -4.03 -33.08 -32.78
N CYS A 8 -4.12 -33.98 -33.77
CA CYS A 8 -4.96 -33.79 -34.95
C CYS A 8 -6.44 -34.17 -34.74
N GLY A 9 -6.75 -34.99 -33.74
CA GLY A 9 -8.12 -35.45 -33.45
C GLY A 9 -8.98 -34.47 -32.66
N PHE A 10 -8.40 -33.43 -32.05
CA PHE A 10 -9.13 -32.46 -31.22
C PHE A 10 -9.60 -31.20 -31.99
N LYS A 11 -9.35 -31.12 -33.30
CA LYS A 11 -9.75 -29.96 -34.14
C LYS A 11 -11.05 -30.14 -34.90
N GLN A 12 -11.73 -31.27 -34.77
CA GLN A 12 -13.04 -31.49 -35.38
C GLN A 12 -13.99 -32.02 -34.31
N ILE A 13 -15.13 -31.32 -34.17
CA ILE A 13 -16.21 -31.54 -33.19
C ILE A 13 -16.00 -30.78 -31.86
N LEU A 14 -16.13 -29.45 -31.92
CA LEU A 14 -16.81 -28.71 -30.85
C LEU A 14 -18.08 -28.11 -31.47
N PRO A 15 -19.29 -28.57 -31.10
CA PRO A 15 -20.48 -27.80 -31.33
C PRO A 15 -20.48 -26.59 -30.39
N THR A 16 -20.86 -25.48 -30.99
CA THR A 16 -21.16 -24.16 -30.44
C THR A 16 -22.13 -24.24 -29.24
N ILE A 17 -21.63 -24.41 -28.02
CA ILE A 17 -22.35 -24.04 -26.78
C ILE A 17 -21.33 -23.56 -25.76
N ILE A 18 -21.09 -22.25 -25.72
CA ILE A 18 -20.45 -21.59 -24.58
C ILE A 18 -21.47 -21.69 -23.42
N PRO A 19 -21.13 -22.26 -22.26
CA PRO A 19 -22.05 -22.25 -21.12
C PRO A 19 -22.38 -20.81 -20.73
N PRO A 20 -23.61 -20.47 -20.29
CA PRO A 20 -23.96 -19.12 -19.85
C PRO A 20 -23.06 -18.59 -18.72
N ALA A 21 -22.48 -19.48 -17.91
CA ALA A 21 -21.47 -19.14 -16.89
C ALA A 21 -20.14 -18.63 -17.48
N TYR A 22 -19.85 -18.90 -18.76
CA TYR A 22 -18.65 -18.44 -19.46
C TYR A 22 -18.90 -17.15 -20.26
N GLU A 23 -20.14 -16.83 -20.66
CA GLU A 23 -20.49 -15.48 -21.11
C GLU A 23 -20.40 -14.45 -19.97
N GLN A 24 -20.79 -14.85 -18.76
CA GLN A 24 -20.56 -14.08 -17.52
C GLN A 24 -19.07 -13.94 -17.15
N LEU A 25 -18.19 -14.73 -17.78
CA LEU A 25 -16.75 -14.57 -17.68
C LEU A 25 -16.20 -13.45 -18.59
N ILE A 26 -16.97 -13.02 -19.60
CA ILE A 26 -16.53 -12.14 -20.71
C ILE A 26 -17.02 -10.68 -20.54
N THR A 27 -18.13 -10.46 -19.84
CA THR A 27 -18.67 -9.11 -19.60
C THR A 27 -18.15 -8.54 -18.28
N GLY A 28 -17.27 -7.55 -18.38
CA GLY A 28 -16.83 -6.72 -17.25
C GLY A 28 -17.40 -5.31 -17.37
N GLN A 29 -17.41 -4.60 -16.25
CA GLN A 29 -17.67 -3.18 -16.19
C GLN A 29 -16.47 -2.43 -15.64
N ASP A 30 -16.28 -1.22 -16.15
CA ASP A 30 -15.37 -0.27 -15.57
C ASP A 30 -16.17 0.64 -14.62
N LEU A 31 -15.77 0.65 -13.36
CA LEU A 31 -16.43 1.40 -12.31
C LEU A 31 -15.60 2.62 -11.93
N THR A 32 -16.26 3.78 -11.83
CA THR A 32 -15.76 4.94 -11.09
C THR A 32 -16.64 5.15 -9.89
N ILE A 33 -16.09 4.90 -8.70
CA ILE A 33 -16.79 5.02 -7.42
C ILE A 33 -16.23 6.25 -6.71
N ARG A 34 -17.10 7.18 -6.31
CA ARG A 34 -16.74 8.33 -5.46
C ARG A 34 -17.47 8.20 -4.15
N PHE A 35 -16.71 8.11 -3.07
CA PHE A 35 -17.23 8.08 -1.70
C PHE A 35 -17.32 9.53 -1.22
N LEU A 36 -18.54 10.03 -1.01
CA LEU A 36 -18.76 11.47 -0.81
C LEU A 36 -18.78 11.82 0.68
N SER A 37 -19.75 11.28 1.40
CA SER A 37 -19.96 11.66 2.81
C SER A 37 -20.76 10.61 3.57
N ALA A 38 -20.85 10.79 4.88
CA ALA A 38 -21.89 10.19 5.69
C ALA A 38 -22.57 11.29 6.52
N GLU A 39 -23.76 11.01 7.06
CA GLU A 39 -24.49 11.94 7.91
C GLU A 39 -25.33 11.21 8.96
N ASN A 40 -25.72 11.93 10.01
CA ASN A 40 -26.54 11.41 11.11
C ASN A 40 -25.92 10.20 11.81
N LEU A 41 -24.58 10.16 11.89
CA LEU A 41 -23.88 9.10 12.59
C LEU A 41 -24.14 9.16 14.10
N PRO A 42 -24.19 8.01 14.81
CA PRO A 42 -24.23 8.00 16.25
C PRO A 42 -22.91 8.54 16.81
N LYS A 43 -22.99 9.27 17.91
CA LYS A 43 -21.82 9.58 18.72
C LYS A 43 -21.31 8.30 19.40
N MET A 44 -20.03 7.98 19.22
CA MET A 44 -19.41 6.82 19.90
C MET A 44 -18.44 7.24 21.01
N ASP A 45 -17.81 8.42 20.92
CA ASP A 45 -16.91 8.90 21.97
C ASP A 45 -17.62 9.40 23.23
N LEU A 46 -16.98 9.20 24.40
CA LEU A 46 -17.47 9.76 25.68
C LEU A 46 -17.37 11.30 25.70
N VAL A 47 -16.30 11.87 25.11
CA VAL A 47 -16.00 13.31 25.02
C VAL A 47 -15.60 13.63 23.58
N GLY A 48 -16.27 14.58 22.92
CA GLY A 48 -16.15 14.78 21.47
C GLY A 48 -17.39 14.30 20.71
N THR A 49 -17.29 14.08 19.40
CA THR A 49 -18.31 13.44 18.57
C THR A 49 -17.82 12.09 18.07
N SER A 50 -17.43 11.97 16.79
CA SER A 50 -16.87 10.77 16.19
C SER A 50 -15.76 11.13 15.21
N ASP A 51 -14.72 10.30 15.19
CA ASP A 51 -13.57 10.32 14.30
C ASP A 51 -13.73 9.26 13.20
N THR A 52 -14.60 9.57 12.23
CA THR A 52 -15.15 8.57 11.32
C THR A 52 -14.20 8.25 10.16
N TYR A 53 -14.10 6.97 9.81
CA TYR A 53 -13.57 6.50 8.53
C TYR A 53 -14.36 5.30 8.02
N PHE A 54 -14.13 4.92 6.76
CA PHE A 54 -14.72 3.71 6.19
C PHE A 54 -13.68 2.78 5.59
N ILE A 55 -14.08 1.52 5.44
CA ILE A 55 -13.37 0.48 4.73
C ILE A 55 -14.31 -0.04 3.65
N ALA A 56 -13.95 0.22 2.39
CA ALA A 56 -14.68 -0.31 1.25
C ALA A 56 -14.01 -1.59 0.73
N LYS A 57 -14.83 -2.49 0.18
CA LYS A 57 -14.45 -3.77 -0.41
C LYS A 57 -15.29 -4.05 -1.65
N LEU A 58 -14.65 -4.39 -2.75
CA LEU A 58 -15.31 -4.89 -3.95
C LEU A 58 -15.14 -6.41 -4.00
N ASP A 59 -16.22 -7.14 -3.74
CA ASP A 59 -16.31 -8.58 -3.46
C ASP A 59 -15.43 -9.09 -2.30
N GLU A 60 -15.75 -10.29 -1.82
CA GLU A 60 -14.97 -11.00 -0.81
C GLU A 60 -13.96 -11.94 -1.47
N GLU A 61 -12.72 -11.96 -0.98
CA GLU A 61 -11.73 -12.98 -1.35
C GLU A 61 -12.17 -14.35 -0.80
N ILE A 62 -12.87 -15.15 -1.60
CA ILE A 62 -13.08 -16.56 -1.27
C ILE A 62 -11.78 -17.29 -1.61
N SER A 63 -11.03 -17.71 -0.60
CA SER A 63 -9.88 -18.61 -0.73
C SER A 63 -10.33 -20.04 -0.50
N TYR A 64 -10.21 -20.93 -1.50
CA TYR A 64 -10.39 -22.37 -1.30
C TYR A 64 -9.05 -23.08 -1.16
N THR A 65 -8.94 -23.81 -0.05
CA THR A 65 -7.93 -24.87 0.18
C THR A 65 -8.32 -26.13 -0.62
N GLN A 66 -7.30 -26.84 -1.10
CA GLN A 66 -7.36 -28.03 -1.94
C GLN A 66 -8.46 -29.06 -1.53
N VAL A 67 -9.36 -29.41 -2.46
CA VAL A 67 -10.23 -30.59 -2.33
C VAL A 67 -10.06 -31.45 -3.59
N TYR A 68 -9.35 -32.58 -3.44
CA TYR A 68 -9.22 -33.75 -4.32
C TYR A 68 -9.11 -33.59 -5.85
N LYS A 69 -8.02 -34.16 -6.41
CA LYS A 69 -7.83 -34.62 -7.81
C LYS A 69 -8.45 -33.75 -8.93
N ASN A 70 -7.76 -32.66 -9.27
CA ASN A 70 -7.78 -31.97 -10.58
C ASN A 70 -8.84 -30.88 -10.83
N PHE A 71 -9.29 -30.13 -9.81
CA PHE A 71 -10.03 -28.87 -10.04
C PHE A 71 -9.47 -27.76 -9.14
N TYR A 72 -9.07 -26.62 -9.74
CA TYR A 72 -8.52 -25.46 -9.04
C TYR A 72 -9.32 -24.18 -9.36
N ILE A 73 -9.79 -23.55 -8.28
CA ILE A 73 -9.76 -22.11 -7.98
C ILE A 73 -10.78 -21.16 -8.65
N LEU A 74 -11.62 -20.56 -7.80
CA LEU A 74 -12.06 -19.17 -7.95
C LEU A 74 -11.28 -18.33 -6.93
N ILE A 75 -10.32 -17.50 -7.38
CA ILE A 75 -9.76 -16.41 -6.58
C ILE A 75 -10.59 -15.18 -6.93
N TYR A 76 -11.39 -14.71 -5.98
CA TYR A 76 -11.96 -13.38 -6.07
C TYR A 76 -10.86 -12.40 -5.69
N CYS A 77 -10.42 -11.59 -6.66
CA CYS A 77 -9.52 -10.48 -6.42
C CYS A 77 -10.38 -9.37 -5.79
N SER A 78 -10.27 -9.16 -4.48
CA SER A 78 -10.95 -8.03 -3.84
C SER A 78 -10.07 -6.79 -3.91
N ILE A 79 -10.65 -5.65 -4.28
CA ILE A 79 -10.04 -4.37 -3.97
C ILE A 79 -10.54 -3.97 -2.60
N PHE A 80 -9.60 -3.63 -1.73
CA PHE A 80 -9.86 -3.16 -0.37
C PHE A 80 -9.09 -1.88 -0.15
N ASN A 81 -9.76 -0.83 0.34
CA ASN A 81 -9.07 0.35 0.83
C ASN A 81 -9.82 1.00 2.00
N ARG A 82 -9.03 1.65 2.86
CA ARG A 82 -9.48 2.44 4.00
C ARG A 82 -9.45 3.92 3.62
N SER A 83 -10.51 4.65 3.94
CA SER A 83 -10.60 6.10 3.74
C SER A 83 -9.88 6.90 4.82
N MET A 84 -9.67 8.20 4.57
CA MET A 84 -9.17 9.12 5.59
C MET A 84 -10.12 9.23 6.77
N VAL A 85 -9.55 9.49 7.94
CA VAL A 85 -10.30 9.77 9.17
C VAL A 85 -10.72 11.23 9.11
N VAL A 86 -12.02 11.48 9.24
CA VAL A 86 -12.56 12.83 9.36
C VAL A 86 -12.97 13.02 10.82
N SER A 87 -12.32 13.98 11.46
CA SER A 87 -12.38 14.09 12.91
C SER A 87 -13.52 14.95 13.41
N ASN A 88 -14.00 14.57 14.59
CA ASN A 88 -14.97 15.32 15.38
C ASN A 88 -16.18 15.81 14.55
N THR A 89 -16.79 14.89 13.79
CA THR A 89 -18.02 15.16 13.05
C THR A 89 -18.91 13.93 12.97
N LEU A 90 -20.23 14.16 13.00
CA LEU A 90 -21.24 13.14 12.68
C LEU A 90 -21.66 13.17 11.20
N SER A 91 -21.08 14.11 10.44
CA SER A 91 -21.29 14.28 9.01
C SER A 91 -19.94 14.40 8.30
N PRO A 92 -19.16 13.31 8.17
CA PRO A 92 -17.85 13.33 7.54
C PRO A 92 -17.97 13.48 6.01
N GLU A 93 -17.04 14.24 5.42
CA GLU A 93 -16.89 14.42 3.96
C GLU A 93 -15.53 13.88 3.51
N TRP A 94 -15.53 13.11 2.42
CA TRP A 94 -14.35 12.44 1.83
C TRP A 94 -14.18 12.82 0.35
N ASP A 95 -14.44 14.08 -0.02
CA ASP A 95 -14.55 14.57 -1.41
C ASP A 95 -13.42 14.15 -2.38
N ASP A 96 -12.27 13.69 -1.87
CA ASP A 96 -11.13 13.18 -2.65
C ASP A 96 -11.01 11.64 -2.73
N GLU A 97 -11.92 10.86 -2.14
CA GLU A 97 -11.88 9.39 -2.17
C GLU A 97 -12.58 8.83 -3.43
N GLU A 98 -11.77 8.56 -4.45
CA GLU A 98 -12.20 7.99 -5.72
C GLU A 98 -11.50 6.65 -5.99
N TRP A 99 -12.25 5.71 -6.56
CA TRP A 99 -11.74 4.45 -7.08
C TRP A 99 -12.14 4.29 -8.53
N ILE A 100 -11.16 4.04 -9.38
CA ILE A 100 -11.33 3.63 -10.76
C ILE A 100 -10.92 2.16 -10.81
N VAL A 101 -11.86 1.29 -11.17
CA VAL A 101 -11.65 -0.16 -11.22
C VAL A 101 -12.04 -0.68 -12.59
N ARG A 102 -11.18 -1.49 -13.19
CA ARG A 102 -11.38 -2.07 -14.52
C ARG A 102 -11.79 -3.53 -14.42
N ASN A 103 -12.60 -3.96 -15.40
CA ASN A 103 -12.97 -5.36 -15.58
C ASN A 103 -13.62 -5.97 -14.33
N VAL A 104 -14.59 -5.27 -13.76
CA VAL A 104 -15.39 -5.73 -12.62
C VAL A 104 -16.52 -6.63 -13.11
N PRO A 105 -16.72 -7.83 -12.55
CA PRO A 105 -17.84 -8.70 -12.92
C PRO A 105 -19.21 -8.05 -12.64
N LEU A 106 -20.21 -8.38 -13.46
CA LEU A 106 -21.57 -7.82 -13.33
C LEU A 106 -22.27 -8.15 -12.00
N ASN A 107 -21.89 -9.26 -11.36
CA ASN A 107 -22.45 -9.70 -10.09
C ASN A 107 -21.61 -9.27 -8.88
N ALA A 108 -20.65 -8.36 -9.08
CA ALA A 108 -19.80 -7.87 -8.02
C ALA A 108 -20.61 -7.03 -7.02
N LYS A 109 -20.19 -7.10 -5.76
CA LYS A 109 -20.80 -6.39 -4.64
C LYS A 109 -19.81 -5.41 -4.03
N LEU A 110 -20.28 -4.20 -3.72
CA LEU A 110 -19.54 -3.22 -2.94
C LEU A 110 -20.03 -3.25 -1.49
N THR A 111 -19.13 -3.52 -0.56
CA THR A 111 -19.40 -3.47 0.88
C THR A 111 -18.57 -2.36 1.52
N ILE A 112 -19.20 -1.50 2.31
CA ILE A 112 -18.57 -0.37 2.99
C ILE A 112 -18.84 -0.52 4.47
N ASN A 113 -17.80 -0.65 5.28
CA ASN A 113 -17.88 -0.74 6.73
C ASN A 113 -17.41 0.58 7.33
N ILE A 114 -18.22 1.19 8.17
CA ILE A 114 -17.96 2.50 8.78
C ILE A 114 -17.52 2.28 10.23
N TYR A 115 -16.48 3.02 10.63
CA TYR A 115 -15.86 2.91 11.94
C TYR A 115 -15.63 4.29 12.56
N ASP A 116 -15.71 4.34 13.88
CA ASP A 116 -15.20 5.43 14.70
C ASP A 116 -13.79 5.10 15.19
N LYS A 117 -12.90 6.09 15.18
CA LYS A 117 -11.49 5.89 15.44
C LYS A 117 -11.09 6.41 16.82
N ASP A 118 -10.85 5.46 17.70
CA ASP A 118 -10.35 5.75 19.04
C ASP A 118 -8.82 5.76 19.07
N ASP A 119 -8.20 6.94 19.16
CA ASP A 119 -6.73 7.05 19.28
C ASP A 119 -6.19 6.44 20.59
N ASP A 120 -7.04 6.31 21.63
CA ASP A 120 -6.69 5.74 22.95
C ASP A 120 -6.97 4.23 23.06
N SER A 121 -7.58 3.61 22.04
CA SER A 121 -7.93 2.18 22.01
C SER A 121 -7.14 1.40 20.96
N LEU A 122 -6.97 0.10 21.20
CA LEU A 122 -6.40 -0.83 20.22
C LEU A 122 -7.43 -1.35 19.22
N SER A 123 -8.72 -1.06 19.40
CA SER A 123 -9.81 -1.39 18.49
C SER A 123 -10.66 -0.16 18.22
N ASP A 124 -11.00 0.02 16.95
CA ASP A 124 -11.83 1.10 16.43
C ASP A 124 -13.30 0.61 16.48
N ASP A 125 -14.23 1.47 16.88
CA ASP A 125 -15.63 1.11 17.09
C ASP A 125 -16.38 0.95 15.76
N HIS A 126 -17.02 -0.20 15.55
CA HIS A 126 -17.79 -0.44 14.33
C HIS A 126 -19.17 0.22 14.40
N ILE A 127 -19.44 1.17 13.50
CA ILE A 127 -20.71 1.89 13.44
C ILE A 127 -21.75 1.07 12.69
N GLY A 128 -21.42 0.61 11.48
CA GLY A 128 -22.34 -0.11 10.63
C GLY A 128 -21.80 -0.35 9.22
N GLN A 129 -22.65 -0.90 8.36
CA GLN A 129 -22.29 -1.35 7.02
C GLN A 129 -23.31 -0.91 5.98
N VAL A 130 -22.82 -0.62 4.77
CA VAL A 130 -23.60 -0.41 3.55
C VAL A 130 -23.20 -1.48 2.53
N GLU A 131 -24.19 -1.98 1.81
CA GLU A 131 -24.01 -3.02 0.80
C GLU A 131 -24.75 -2.66 -0.49
N ILE A 132 -24.04 -2.72 -1.62
CA ILE A 132 -24.59 -2.44 -2.94
C ILE A 132 -24.27 -3.62 -3.86
N THR A 133 -25.31 -4.22 -4.44
CA THR A 133 -25.21 -5.45 -5.25
C THR A 133 -25.49 -5.23 -6.74
N ASP A 134 -26.26 -4.20 -7.12
CA ASP A 134 -26.52 -3.83 -8.52
C ASP A 134 -25.63 -2.63 -8.93
N LEU A 135 -24.32 -2.88 -9.00
CA LEU A 135 -23.34 -1.90 -9.50
C LEU A 135 -23.59 -1.50 -10.97
N PRO A 136 -23.98 -2.42 -11.88
CA PRO A 136 -24.32 -2.08 -13.27
C PRO A 136 -25.36 -0.98 -13.44
N ASN A 137 -26.44 -1.04 -12.69
CA ASN A 137 -27.57 -0.13 -12.85
C ASN A 137 -27.71 0.83 -11.66
N TYR A 138 -26.62 1.05 -10.94
CA TYR A 138 -26.62 1.86 -9.72
C TYR A 138 -27.24 3.24 -9.94
N GLN A 139 -28.18 3.59 -9.07
CA GLN A 139 -28.72 4.93 -8.94
C GLN A 139 -28.58 5.36 -7.48
N ALA A 140 -27.98 6.54 -7.27
CA ALA A 140 -27.82 7.09 -5.93
C ALA A 140 -29.21 7.42 -5.35
N PRO A 141 -29.57 6.88 -4.16
CA PRO A 141 -30.78 7.28 -3.45
C PRO A 141 -30.71 8.76 -3.08
N SER A 142 -31.84 9.46 -3.10
CA SER A 142 -31.90 10.89 -2.76
C SER A 142 -31.51 11.18 -1.32
N GLU A 143 -31.74 10.24 -0.40
CA GLU A 143 -31.44 10.36 1.03
C GLU A 143 -30.14 9.65 1.44
N GLY A 144 -29.39 9.07 0.49
CA GLY A 144 -28.23 8.23 0.78
C GLY A 144 -28.60 6.77 1.11
N HIS A 145 -27.57 5.97 1.38
CA HIS A 145 -27.70 4.55 1.75
C HIS A 145 -27.73 4.40 3.27
N GLU A 146 -28.70 3.66 3.79
CA GLU A 146 -28.79 3.40 5.23
C GLU A 146 -27.57 2.62 5.73
N ILE A 147 -26.94 3.14 6.77
CA ILE A 147 -25.83 2.47 7.46
C ILE A 147 -26.43 1.50 8.46
N LEU A 148 -26.35 0.20 8.18
CA LEU A 148 -26.94 -0.84 9.01
C LEU A 148 -25.95 -1.27 10.11
N GLY A 149 -26.31 -1.00 11.36
CA GLY A 149 -25.58 -1.47 12.54
C GLY A 149 -26.08 -2.83 13.05
N LEU A 150 -25.69 -3.17 14.28
CA LEU A 150 -26.18 -4.39 14.94
C LEU A 150 -27.72 -4.41 15.03
N LEU A 151 -28.33 -5.55 14.71
CA LEU A 151 -29.78 -5.76 14.65
C LEU A 151 -30.49 -4.86 13.60
N ASP A 152 -29.82 -4.58 12.48
CA ASP A 152 -30.36 -3.81 11.35
C ASP A 152 -30.89 -2.42 11.73
N ARG A 153 -30.35 -1.84 12.80
CA ARG A 153 -30.67 -0.47 13.18
C ARG A 153 -29.95 0.50 12.25
N ASN A 154 -30.70 1.43 11.67
CA ASN A 154 -30.13 2.55 10.91
C ASN A 154 -29.24 3.41 11.85
N ARG A 155 -27.99 3.63 11.45
CA ARG A 155 -26.94 4.39 12.15
C ARG A 155 -26.47 5.61 11.34
N GLY A 156 -27.28 6.09 10.41
CA GLY A 156 -26.98 7.23 9.56
C GLY A 156 -27.10 6.90 8.07
N GLN A 157 -26.77 7.87 7.23
CA GLN A 157 -26.80 7.72 5.78
C GLN A 157 -25.40 7.85 5.19
N PHE A 158 -25.10 7.06 4.17
CA PHE A 158 -23.85 7.11 3.42
C PHE A 158 -24.11 7.54 1.98
N HIS A 159 -23.37 8.54 1.52
CA HIS A 159 -23.52 9.14 0.21
C HIS A 159 -22.34 8.75 -0.69
N LEU A 160 -22.65 8.20 -1.86
CA LEU A 160 -21.66 7.86 -2.88
C LEU A 160 -22.26 7.93 -4.27
N THR A 161 -21.40 7.96 -5.28
CA THR A 161 -21.80 7.78 -6.68
C THR A 161 -21.02 6.64 -7.30
N ILE A 162 -21.68 5.88 -8.17
CA ILE A 162 -21.05 4.85 -8.99
C ILE A 162 -21.41 5.14 -10.44
N GLN A 163 -20.41 5.43 -11.25
CA GLN A 163 -20.53 5.40 -12.69
C GLN A 163 -20.07 4.03 -13.17
N SER A 164 -20.98 3.28 -13.79
CA SER A 164 -20.69 1.99 -14.41
C SER A 164 -20.78 2.09 -15.93
N ILE A 165 -19.75 1.61 -16.61
CA ILE A 165 -19.67 1.56 -18.08
C ILE A 165 -19.24 0.16 -18.48
N GLU A 166 -19.78 -0.39 -19.57
CA GLU A 166 -19.27 -1.64 -20.11
C GLU A 166 -17.76 -1.54 -20.39
N SER A 167 -16.99 -2.54 -19.92
CA SER A 167 -15.55 -2.58 -20.15
C SER A 167 -15.23 -2.62 -21.64
N SER A 168 -14.34 -1.73 -22.06
CA SER A 168 -13.73 -1.77 -23.40
C SER A 168 -12.98 -3.09 -23.65
N GLU A 169 -12.70 -3.42 -24.92
CA GLU A 169 -11.87 -4.58 -25.27
C GLU A 169 -10.48 -4.55 -24.64
N SER A 170 -9.91 -3.35 -24.41
CA SER A 170 -8.66 -3.21 -23.66
C SER A 170 -8.83 -3.48 -22.17
N SER A 171 -9.94 -3.04 -21.56
CA SER A 171 -10.24 -3.27 -20.15
C SER A 171 -10.52 -4.75 -19.89
N LYS A 172 -11.26 -5.43 -20.77
CA LYS A 172 -11.56 -6.87 -20.70
C LYS A 172 -10.30 -7.75 -20.71
N LYS A 173 -9.18 -7.26 -21.29
CA LYS A 173 -7.87 -7.94 -21.28
C LYS A 173 -7.10 -7.77 -19.97
N LEU A 174 -7.46 -6.80 -19.14
CA LEU A 174 -6.85 -6.62 -17.82
C LEU A 174 -7.32 -7.72 -16.86
N PRO A 175 -6.54 -8.08 -15.83
CA PRO A 175 -7.05 -8.91 -14.74
C PRO A 175 -8.34 -8.33 -14.16
N ARG A 176 -9.22 -9.20 -13.66
CA ARG A 176 -10.45 -8.74 -12.99
C ARG A 176 -10.11 -7.89 -11.77
N TYR A 177 -10.96 -6.91 -11.49
CA TYR A 177 -10.78 -5.96 -10.38
C TYR A 177 -9.42 -5.26 -10.44
N THR A 178 -8.99 -4.86 -11.64
CA THR A 178 -7.74 -4.12 -11.79
C THR A 178 -7.94 -2.70 -11.30
N PHE A 179 -7.33 -2.38 -10.16
CA PHE A 179 -7.31 -1.01 -9.65
C PHE A 179 -6.53 -0.10 -10.60
N ASP A 180 -7.16 0.98 -11.06
CA ASP A 180 -6.63 1.88 -12.09
C ASP A 180 -6.58 3.34 -11.66
N GLY A 181 -6.69 3.61 -10.36
CA GLY A 181 -6.38 4.91 -9.77
C GLY A 181 -7.55 5.57 -9.05
N PRO A 182 -7.38 6.82 -8.60
CA PRO A 182 -6.11 7.58 -8.54
C PRO A 182 -5.03 6.99 -7.62
N CYS A 183 -3.77 7.31 -7.88
CA CYS A 183 -2.68 7.05 -6.95
C CYS A 183 -2.83 7.94 -5.71
N THR A 184 -2.94 7.34 -4.54
CA THR A 184 -3.05 8.06 -3.27
C THR A 184 -1.91 7.67 -2.36
N TYR A 185 -1.48 8.60 -1.51
CA TYR A 185 -0.47 8.33 -0.50
C TYR A 185 -0.98 8.67 0.90
N SER A 186 -0.44 7.98 1.89
CA SER A 186 -0.43 8.44 3.27
C SER A 186 0.96 8.29 3.86
N ARG A 187 1.38 9.30 4.61
CA ARG A 187 2.57 9.31 5.45
C ARG A 187 2.12 9.27 6.90
N HIS A 188 2.73 8.40 7.66
CA HIS A 188 2.43 8.21 9.07
C HIS A 188 3.66 8.52 9.89
N ASN A 189 3.55 9.52 10.76
CA ASN A 189 4.61 9.92 11.68
C ASN A 189 4.30 9.34 13.06
N SER A 190 5.20 8.51 13.59
CA SER A 190 5.00 7.87 14.89
C SER A 190 5.99 8.43 15.91
N PRO A 191 5.56 9.32 16.83
CA PRO A 191 6.39 9.81 17.94
C PRO A 191 6.46 8.77 19.08
N THR A 192 5.38 8.03 19.31
CA THR A 192 5.25 7.02 20.38
C THR A 192 6.16 5.81 20.19
N VAL A 193 6.65 5.64 18.96
CA VAL A 193 7.62 4.62 18.58
C VAL A 193 8.98 4.82 19.26
N GLY A 194 9.39 6.08 19.49
CA GLY A 194 10.57 6.38 20.31
C GLY A 194 10.38 5.95 21.78
N TYR A 195 9.17 6.11 22.31
CA TYR A 195 8.82 5.69 23.67
C TYR A 195 8.82 4.16 23.82
N LEU A 196 8.30 3.43 22.82
CA LEU A 196 8.25 1.95 22.81
C LEU A 196 9.63 1.28 22.68
N THR A 197 10.66 2.00 22.22
CA THR A 197 11.98 1.42 21.92
C THR A 197 13.12 1.97 22.76
N MET A 198 12.84 2.85 23.72
CA MET A 198 13.85 3.48 24.58
C MET A 198 14.99 4.18 23.80
N LEU A 199 14.78 4.47 22.52
CA LEU A 199 15.70 5.23 21.67
C LEU A 199 15.20 6.66 21.53
N ASN A 200 16.15 7.57 21.32
CA ASN A 200 16.02 9.02 21.32
C ASN A 200 14.58 9.53 21.13
N GLN A 201 13.98 10.05 22.20
CA GLN A 201 12.54 10.37 22.31
C GLN A 201 12.07 11.43 21.30
N ASP A 202 13.01 12.15 20.68
CA ASP A 202 12.75 13.23 19.73
C ASP A 202 12.75 12.77 18.25
N ALA A 203 13.05 11.50 17.96
CA ALA A 203 13.11 10.99 16.59
C ALA A 203 11.71 10.61 16.06
N ILE A 204 11.11 11.48 15.25
CA ILE A 204 9.87 11.17 14.52
C ILE A 204 10.18 10.17 13.41
N TYR A 205 9.58 8.98 13.48
CA TYR A 205 9.72 7.96 12.45
C TYR A 205 8.57 8.06 11.43
N SER A 206 8.91 8.15 10.15
CA SER A 206 7.94 8.21 9.05
C SER A 206 7.82 6.86 8.32
N THR A 207 6.59 6.41 8.08
CA THR A 207 6.28 5.38 7.08
C THR A 207 5.41 5.96 5.98
N TRP A 208 5.53 5.42 4.78
CA TRP A 208 4.74 5.82 3.62
C TRP A 208 4.00 4.63 3.07
N LYS A 209 2.76 4.86 2.65
CA LYS A 209 1.90 3.91 1.95
C LYS A 209 1.35 4.60 0.72
N ILE A 210 1.72 4.12 -0.45
CA ILE A 210 1.26 4.61 -1.75
C ILE A 210 0.41 3.52 -2.40
N ARG A 211 -0.80 3.85 -2.83
CA ARG A 211 -1.64 2.97 -3.61
C ARG A 211 -1.24 3.08 -5.08
N LEU A 212 -0.79 1.98 -5.66
CA LEU A 212 -0.34 1.95 -7.05
C LEU A 212 -1.41 1.36 -7.95
N ARG A 213 -1.47 1.87 -9.17
CA ARG A 213 -2.33 1.39 -10.25
C ARG A 213 -1.74 0.12 -10.86
N ARG A 214 -2.62 -0.82 -11.19
CA ARG A 214 -2.36 -1.99 -12.04
C ARG A 214 -1.25 -2.91 -11.56
N ILE A 215 -1.03 -3.04 -10.26
CA ILE A 215 -0.05 -4.00 -9.70
C ILE A 215 -0.30 -5.40 -10.28
N SER A 216 -1.56 -5.84 -10.36
CA SER A 216 -1.96 -7.14 -10.90
C SER A 216 -1.57 -7.38 -12.37
N VAL A 217 -1.32 -6.33 -13.15
CA VAL A 217 -0.89 -6.42 -14.56
C VAL A 217 0.61 -6.73 -14.63
N PHE A 218 1.41 -6.08 -13.79
CA PHE A 218 2.87 -6.26 -13.78
C PHE A 218 3.30 -7.44 -12.90
N PHE A 219 2.53 -7.73 -11.86
CA PHE A 219 2.70 -8.87 -10.97
C PHE A 219 1.41 -9.69 -10.94
N PRO A 220 1.27 -10.68 -11.85
CA PRO A 220 0.07 -11.50 -11.95
C PRO A 220 -0.31 -12.15 -10.62
N LEU A 221 -1.60 -12.43 -10.41
CA LEU A 221 -2.11 -12.89 -9.11
C LEU A 221 -1.42 -14.14 -8.55
N TYR A 222 -0.96 -15.05 -9.42
CA TYR A 222 -0.22 -16.26 -9.06
C TYR A 222 1.26 -16.01 -8.71
N GLU A 223 1.84 -14.88 -9.13
CA GLU A 223 3.23 -14.52 -8.88
C GLU A 223 3.34 -13.83 -7.51
N ARG A 224 3.51 -14.65 -6.46
CA ARG A 224 3.61 -14.23 -5.06
C ARG A 224 4.97 -14.64 -4.49
N GLN A 225 5.77 -13.65 -4.07
CA GLN A 225 7.09 -13.88 -3.46
C GLN A 225 6.90 -14.30 -2.00
N GLN A 226 6.99 -15.60 -1.78
CA GLN A 226 6.82 -16.23 -0.48
C GLN A 226 7.97 -15.87 0.47
N TRP A 227 7.72 -15.97 1.77
CA TRP A 227 8.78 -15.80 2.75
C TRP A 227 9.92 -16.82 2.56
N ASN A 228 11.15 -16.36 2.80
CA ASN A 228 12.37 -17.09 2.57
C ASN A 228 12.58 -18.15 3.65
N ARG A 229 12.27 -19.40 3.32
CA ARG A 229 12.45 -20.57 4.21
C ARG A 229 13.90 -20.85 4.58
N LYS A 230 14.88 -20.28 3.88
CA LYS A 230 16.31 -20.43 4.20
C LYS A 230 16.83 -19.34 5.13
N TYR A 231 16.04 -18.30 5.40
CA TYR A 231 16.44 -17.20 6.26
C TYR A 231 15.96 -17.42 7.70
N ARG A 232 16.91 -17.57 8.63
CA ARG A 232 16.62 -17.91 10.04
C ARG A 232 15.63 -16.94 10.69
N ILE A 233 15.77 -15.64 10.44
CA ILE A 233 14.86 -14.65 11.01
C ILE A 233 13.44 -14.83 10.49
N ALA A 234 13.25 -15.06 9.20
CA ALA A 234 11.92 -15.33 8.62
C ALA A 234 11.32 -16.63 9.19
N GLN A 235 12.11 -17.69 9.39
CA GLN A 235 11.64 -18.91 10.06
C GLN A 235 11.12 -18.63 11.48
N THR A 236 11.73 -17.70 12.21
CA THR A 236 11.22 -17.34 13.56
C THR A 236 9.85 -16.66 13.53
N LEU A 237 9.44 -16.10 12.39
CA LEU A 237 8.14 -15.47 12.18
C LEU A 237 7.12 -16.41 11.55
N PHE A 238 7.54 -17.29 10.63
CA PHE A 238 6.61 -18.06 9.78
C PHE A 238 6.68 -19.58 9.95
N SER A 239 7.34 -20.09 11.01
CA SER A 239 7.44 -21.53 11.28
C SER A 239 6.13 -22.20 11.73
N GLY A 240 5.09 -21.43 12.07
CA GLY A 240 3.82 -21.94 12.58
C GLY A 240 3.87 -22.41 14.04
N THR A 241 5.01 -22.27 14.72
CA THR A 241 5.14 -22.57 16.15
C THR A 241 4.38 -21.54 17.01
N PRO A 242 3.93 -21.88 18.22
CA PRO A 242 3.27 -20.92 19.12
C PRO A 242 4.10 -19.64 19.36
N ARG A 243 5.42 -19.78 19.45
CA ARG A 243 6.35 -18.66 19.58
C ARG A 243 6.36 -17.77 18.34
N SER A 244 6.29 -18.36 17.15
CA SER A 244 6.20 -17.59 15.90
C SER A 244 4.89 -16.83 15.78
N ILE A 245 3.76 -17.43 16.19
CA ILE A 245 2.44 -16.76 16.21
C ILE A 245 2.45 -15.57 17.17
N ALA A 246 2.99 -15.75 18.38
CA ALA A 246 3.15 -14.65 19.35
C ALA A 246 4.02 -13.51 18.77
N LYS A 247 5.11 -13.83 18.08
CA LYS A 247 5.93 -12.83 17.38
C LYS A 247 5.16 -12.13 16.25
N GLN A 248 4.40 -12.87 15.43
CA GLN A 248 3.58 -12.26 14.38
C GLN A 248 2.57 -11.27 14.96
N HIS A 249 1.98 -11.56 16.13
CA HIS A 249 1.06 -10.63 16.78
C HIS A 249 1.75 -9.31 17.15
N VAL A 250 2.98 -9.36 17.67
CA VAL A 250 3.78 -8.16 17.94
C VAL A 250 4.02 -7.34 16.66
N PHE A 251 4.37 -8.01 15.56
CA PHE A 251 4.57 -7.33 14.27
C PHE A 251 3.28 -6.74 13.70
N LYS A 252 2.15 -7.46 13.79
CA LYS A 252 0.84 -6.96 13.35
C LYS A 252 0.39 -5.75 14.18
N LEU A 253 0.64 -5.78 15.49
CA LEU A 253 0.38 -4.64 16.37
C LEU A 253 1.27 -3.44 16.01
N ALA A 254 2.57 -3.66 15.83
CA ALA A 254 3.50 -2.62 15.40
C ALA A 254 3.14 -2.06 14.01
N HIS A 255 2.71 -2.91 13.08
CA HIS A 255 2.19 -2.48 11.78
C HIS A 255 0.95 -1.60 11.95
N LYS A 256 -0.02 -2.02 12.78
CA LYS A 256 -1.22 -1.23 13.08
C LYS A 256 -0.87 0.14 13.67
N ILE A 257 0.13 0.21 14.55
CA ILE A 257 0.59 1.49 15.13
C ILE A 257 1.27 2.36 14.07
N LEU A 258 2.12 1.78 13.22
CA LEU A 258 2.91 2.52 12.24
C LEU A 258 2.10 3.02 11.04
N TYR A 259 1.17 2.21 10.56
CA TYR A 259 0.24 2.56 9.47
C TYR A 259 -1.12 3.00 9.97
N GLY A 260 -1.26 3.15 11.29
CA GLY A 260 -2.46 3.66 11.94
C GLY A 260 -2.66 5.10 11.56
N ARG A 261 -3.84 5.45 11.03
CA ARG A 261 -4.17 6.83 10.74
C ARG A 261 -4.51 7.59 12.01
N THR A 262 -3.56 8.03 12.83
CA THR A 262 -3.80 8.95 13.97
C THR A 262 -4.18 10.37 13.53
N ILE A 263 -5.05 11.06 14.27
CA ILE A 263 -5.61 12.35 13.81
C ILE A 263 -4.55 13.45 13.71
N LYS A 264 -3.50 13.35 14.54
CA LYS A 264 -2.51 14.42 14.72
C LYS A 264 -1.27 14.31 13.81
N ASN A 265 -1.00 13.15 13.20
CA ASN A 265 0.32 12.84 12.64
C ASN A 265 0.32 12.17 11.25
N ASN A 266 -0.71 12.41 10.42
CA ASN A 266 -0.71 11.91 9.04
C ASN A 266 -0.85 12.99 7.99
N GLU A 267 -0.02 12.87 6.96
CA GLU A 267 -0.21 13.58 5.70
C GLU A 267 -0.80 12.57 4.70
N SER A 268 -1.68 13.02 3.82
CA SER A 268 -2.23 12.18 2.76
C SER A 268 -2.68 13.03 1.59
N GLY A 269 -2.76 12.41 0.42
CA GLY A 269 -3.28 13.09 -0.75
C GLY A 269 -3.18 12.22 -2.00
N ARG A 270 -3.35 12.87 -3.15
CA ARG A 270 -3.18 12.25 -4.47
C ARG A 270 -1.77 12.54 -5.00
N LEU A 271 -1.22 11.58 -5.73
CA LEU A 271 0.00 11.77 -6.53
C LEU A 271 -0.43 11.79 -8.00
N ASN A 272 -0.49 12.97 -8.61
CA ASN A 272 -0.97 13.13 -9.97
C ASN A 272 0.15 12.97 -11.01
N ASN A 273 1.39 13.27 -10.60
CA ASN A 273 2.56 13.24 -11.45
C ASN A 273 3.84 12.92 -10.64
N VAL A 274 4.98 12.87 -11.33
CA VAL A 274 6.28 12.60 -10.72
C VAL A 274 6.76 13.73 -9.81
N ASP A 275 6.40 14.99 -10.08
CA ASP A 275 6.79 16.13 -9.23
C ASP A 275 6.11 16.05 -7.87
N ASP A 276 4.86 15.61 -7.80
CA ASP A 276 4.14 15.36 -6.55
C ASP A 276 4.88 14.29 -5.73
N LEU A 277 5.38 13.23 -6.38
CA LEU A 277 6.17 12.19 -5.71
C LEU A 277 7.46 12.78 -5.12
N TRP A 278 8.21 13.55 -5.89
CA TRP A 278 9.44 14.18 -5.39
C TRP A 278 9.15 15.16 -4.26
N LYS A 279 8.16 16.04 -4.41
CA LYS A 279 7.84 17.10 -3.44
C LYS A 279 7.23 16.57 -2.15
N LEU A 280 6.27 15.64 -2.24
CA LEU A 280 5.48 15.22 -1.07
C LEU A 280 6.12 14.05 -0.31
N ILE A 281 6.97 13.25 -0.99
CA ILE A 281 7.55 12.05 -0.39
C ILE A 281 9.03 12.24 -0.10
N PHE A 282 9.82 12.67 -1.09
CA PHE A 282 11.27 12.60 -1.03
C PHE A 282 11.93 13.94 -0.68
N PHE A 283 11.23 15.07 -0.82
CA PHE A 283 11.74 16.36 -0.41
C PHE A 283 11.70 16.49 1.11
N ASP A 284 12.74 17.08 1.69
CA ASP A 284 12.80 17.46 3.10
C ASP A 284 12.68 18.97 3.23
N ASP A 285 11.55 19.43 3.76
CA ASP A 285 11.25 20.84 3.95
C ASP A 285 12.23 21.54 4.88
N LYS A 286 12.89 20.81 5.79
CA LYS A 286 13.87 21.43 6.72
C LYS A 286 15.16 21.77 6.00
N THR A 287 15.63 20.86 5.14
CA THR A 287 16.90 21.03 4.42
C THR A 287 16.72 21.64 3.04
N GLN A 288 15.48 21.76 2.55
CA GLN A 288 15.12 22.21 1.20
C GLN A 288 15.83 21.38 0.11
N LYS A 289 16.01 20.07 0.37
CA LYS A 289 16.72 19.14 -0.50
C LYS A 289 16.01 17.78 -0.54
N ILE A 290 16.35 16.97 -1.54
CA ILE A 290 15.91 15.57 -1.59
C ILE A 290 16.59 14.78 -0.46
N ARG A 291 15.80 13.96 0.24
CA ARG A 291 16.27 13.07 1.30
C ARG A 291 17.16 11.99 0.73
N THR A 292 18.46 12.11 0.99
CA THR A 292 19.44 11.09 0.64
C THR A 292 19.48 10.05 1.74
N CYS A 293 18.61 9.05 1.66
CA CYS A 293 18.61 7.92 2.59
C CYS A 293 18.16 6.64 1.89
N ILE A 294 18.49 5.50 2.50
CA ILE A 294 18.05 4.18 2.03
C ILE A 294 16.66 3.90 2.60
N TYR A 295 15.74 3.40 1.78
CA TYR A 295 14.40 2.99 2.19
C TYR A 295 14.25 1.48 2.10
N THR A 296 13.58 0.87 3.07
CA THR A 296 13.14 -0.53 3.01
C THR A 296 11.70 -0.56 2.52
N TYR A 297 11.38 -1.35 1.49
CA TYR A 297 10.04 -1.37 0.90
C TYR A 297 9.46 -2.77 0.69
N ILE A 298 8.13 -2.83 0.62
CA ILE A 298 7.35 -3.93 0.06
C ILE A 298 6.31 -3.40 -0.93
N ILE A 299 5.91 -4.24 -1.88
CA ILE A 299 4.74 -4.07 -2.73
C ILE A 299 3.81 -5.24 -2.45
N ASP A 300 2.60 -4.97 -1.98
CA ASP A 300 1.53 -5.98 -1.85
C ASP A 300 0.55 -5.89 -3.02
N ASP A 301 -0.65 -6.44 -2.89
CA ASP A 301 -1.65 -6.45 -3.96
C ASP A 301 -2.13 -5.05 -4.37
N ASN A 302 -2.03 -4.07 -3.48
CA ASN A 302 -2.65 -2.75 -3.67
C ASN A 302 -1.69 -1.57 -3.45
N THR A 303 -0.58 -1.79 -2.74
CA THR A 303 0.21 -0.70 -2.18
C THR A 303 1.71 -0.95 -2.19
N TRP A 304 2.44 0.13 -2.42
CA TRP A 304 3.86 0.28 -2.14
C TRP A 304 4.02 0.90 -0.76
N ARG A 305 4.63 0.16 0.17
CA ARG A 305 4.87 0.58 1.55
C ARG A 305 6.34 0.62 1.86
N PHE A 306 6.81 1.66 2.50
CA PHE A 306 8.23 1.80 2.80
C PHE A 306 8.51 2.76 3.96
N SER A 307 9.78 2.75 4.37
CA SER A 307 10.31 3.64 5.40
C SER A 307 11.83 3.73 5.35
N GLU A 308 12.38 4.72 6.03
CA GLU A 308 13.83 4.93 6.09
C GLU A 308 14.56 3.77 6.80
N THR A 309 15.74 3.44 6.29
CA THR A 309 16.62 2.37 6.73
C THR A 309 17.77 2.98 7.50
N GLY A 310 17.91 2.62 8.79
CA GLY A 310 19.08 3.02 9.59
C GLY A 310 18.78 4.00 10.73
N ILE A 311 17.54 4.47 10.85
CA ILE A 311 17.07 5.05 12.11
C ILE A 311 17.07 3.92 13.15
N GLY A 312 17.75 4.13 14.27
CA GLY A 312 18.01 3.13 15.31
C GLY A 312 16.77 2.38 15.83
N PHE A 313 15.58 2.95 15.64
CA PHE A 313 14.28 2.35 15.99
C PHE A 313 14.10 0.89 15.52
N PHE A 314 14.70 0.50 14.39
CA PHE A 314 14.47 -0.83 13.80
C PHE A 314 15.58 -1.86 14.03
N THR A 315 16.65 -1.53 14.75
CA THR A 315 17.67 -2.54 15.06
C THR A 315 17.09 -3.73 15.83
N ASP A 316 16.00 -3.50 16.57
CA ASP A 316 15.31 -4.52 17.36
C ASP A 316 14.31 -5.36 16.56
N TYR A 317 13.80 -4.83 15.44
CA TYR A 317 12.93 -5.59 14.54
C TYR A 317 13.78 -6.30 13.50
N ALA A 318 13.94 -7.60 13.70
CA ALA A 318 14.75 -8.46 12.84
C ALA A 318 14.28 -8.48 11.36
N SER A 319 13.06 -8.02 11.05
CA SER A 319 12.55 -7.93 9.67
C SER A 319 11.61 -6.74 9.43
N LYS A 320 12.15 -5.63 8.93
CA LYS A 320 11.36 -4.47 8.44
C LYS A 320 10.37 -4.88 7.35
N HIS A 321 10.76 -5.78 6.45
CA HIS A 321 9.89 -6.26 5.38
C HIS A 321 8.64 -6.96 5.93
N ALA A 322 8.81 -7.86 6.91
CA ALA A 322 7.67 -8.55 7.53
C ALA A 322 6.74 -7.55 8.24
N LEU A 323 7.30 -6.54 8.89
CA LEU A 323 6.51 -5.48 9.51
C LEU A 323 5.69 -4.73 8.45
N HIS A 324 6.30 -4.22 7.38
CA HIS A 324 5.59 -3.50 6.32
C HIS A 324 4.51 -4.33 5.63
N ALA A 325 4.75 -5.64 5.54
CA ALA A 325 3.81 -6.61 4.97
C ALA A 325 2.74 -7.10 5.97
N ASN A 326 2.63 -6.51 7.17
CA ASN A 326 1.70 -6.93 8.22
C ASN A 326 1.82 -8.44 8.55
N CYS A 327 3.05 -8.96 8.52
CA CYS A 327 3.36 -10.39 8.62
C CYS A 327 2.59 -11.27 7.62
N SER A 328 2.33 -10.78 6.40
CA SER A 328 1.88 -11.63 5.29
C SER A 328 2.94 -12.66 4.94
N GLU A 329 2.52 -13.88 4.61
CA GLU A 329 3.41 -14.95 4.16
C GLU A 329 4.02 -14.67 2.78
N TYR A 330 3.44 -13.73 2.02
CA TYR A 330 3.93 -13.32 0.72
C TYR A 330 3.76 -11.82 0.47
N VAL A 331 4.50 -11.34 -0.52
CA VAL A 331 4.38 -10.01 -1.13
C VAL A 331 4.42 -10.13 -2.66
N ARG A 332 4.09 -9.08 -3.40
CA ARG A 332 4.35 -9.01 -4.84
C ARG A 332 5.83 -8.75 -5.11
N TYR A 333 6.41 -7.84 -4.34
CA TYR A 333 7.85 -7.56 -4.40
C TYR A 333 8.35 -6.91 -3.10
N ALA A 334 9.67 -6.90 -2.89
CA ALA A 334 10.30 -6.31 -1.72
C ALA A 334 11.80 -6.10 -1.92
N GLY A 335 12.35 -5.10 -1.24
CA GLY A 335 13.78 -4.82 -1.29
C GLY A 335 14.12 -3.55 -0.53
N GLN A 336 15.14 -2.86 -1.01
CA GLN A 336 15.53 -1.52 -0.64
C GLN A 336 15.58 -0.62 -1.88
N PHE A 337 15.48 0.68 -1.65
CA PHE A 337 15.70 1.66 -2.71
C PHE A 337 16.28 2.96 -2.13
N HIS A 338 16.91 3.77 -2.97
CA HIS A 338 17.42 5.08 -2.57
C HIS A 338 17.43 6.06 -3.74
N PRO A 339 17.25 7.36 -3.49
CA PRO A 339 17.47 8.39 -4.48
C PRO A 339 18.96 8.65 -4.68
N ARG A 340 19.34 9.00 -5.91
CA ARG A 340 20.66 9.54 -6.23
C ARG A 340 20.58 10.53 -7.39
N PRO A 341 21.54 11.46 -7.53
CA PRO A 341 21.67 12.27 -8.74
C PRO A 341 21.98 11.37 -9.93
N LYS A 342 21.24 11.54 -11.03
CA LYS A 342 21.36 10.76 -12.27
C LYS A 342 22.75 10.84 -12.87
N TYR A 343 23.40 12.00 -12.75
CA TYR A 343 24.74 12.27 -13.29
C TYR A 343 25.85 12.19 -12.23
N GLY A 344 25.54 11.63 -11.06
CA GLY A 344 26.47 11.40 -9.96
C GLY A 344 26.55 12.54 -8.94
N TRP A 345 27.09 12.22 -7.77
CA TRP A 345 27.11 13.08 -6.57
C TRP A 345 27.96 14.35 -6.69
N ASN A 346 28.77 14.49 -7.74
CA ASN A 346 29.55 15.69 -8.02
C ASN A 346 28.73 16.78 -8.74
N ARG A 347 27.48 16.50 -9.14
CA ARG A 347 26.57 17.40 -9.85
C ARG A 347 25.16 17.35 -9.26
N CYS A 348 25.05 17.64 -7.96
CA CYS A 348 23.83 17.44 -7.18
C CYS A 348 22.64 18.36 -7.52
N ASP A 349 22.82 19.37 -8.39
CA ASP A 349 21.73 20.24 -8.86
C ASP A 349 21.03 19.69 -10.12
N ASP A 350 21.54 18.58 -10.68
CA ASP A 350 20.99 17.94 -11.88
C ASP A 350 19.98 16.83 -11.51
N GLU A 351 19.20 16.39 -12.50
CA GLU A 351 18.11 15.40 -12.41
C GLU A 351 18.36 14.22 -11.44
N TRP A 352 17.31 13.78 -10.75
CA TRP A 352 17.37 12.65 -9.80
C TRP A 352 16.77 11.37 -10.37
N GLU A 353 17.22 10.24 -9.83
CA GLU A 353 16.69 8.91 -10.11
C GLU A 353 16.53 8.08 -8.83
N LEU A 354 15.63 7.11 -8.88
CA LEU A 354 15.46 6.12 -7.82
C LEU A 354 16.10 4.79 -8.23
N VAL A 355 16.98 4.28 -7.37
CA VAL A 355 17.62 2.97 -7.53
C VAL A 355 16.89 1.97 -6.65
N PHE A 356 16.31 0.94 -7.24
CA PHE A 356 15.63 -0.15 -6.53
C PHE A 356 16.42 -1.45 -6.62
N ASP A 357 16.28 -2.29 -5.60
CA ASP A 357 16.80 -3.66 -5.58
C ASP A 357 15.75 -4.69 -5.13
N ASN A 358 16.15 -5.96 -5.09
CA ASN A 358 15.41 -7.09 -4.54
C ASN A 358 15.97 -7.58 -3.18
N TRP A 359 16.66 -6.72 -2.44
CA TRP A 359 17.36 -7.08 -1.22
C TRP A 359 16.40 -7.18 -0.02
N SER A 360 15.72 -8.32 0.07
CA SER A 360 14.93 -8.70 1.22
C SER A 360 15.38 -10.05 1.76
N GLY A 361 15.91 -10.08 2.99
CA GLY A 361 16.16 -11.36 3.68
C GLY A 361 14.86 -12.16 3.88
N THR A 362 13.73 -11.46 4.04
CA THR A 362 12.45 -12.07 4.40
C THR A 362 11.69 -12.65 3.24
N TYR A 363 11.66 -11.99 2.08
CA TYR A 363 10.92 -12.48 0.91
C TYR A 363 11.83 -12.88 -0.26
N ALA A 364 13.07 -12.38 -0.28
CA ALA A 364 14.08 -12.65 -1.30
C ALA A 364 13.54 -12.75 -2.76
N PRO A 365 12.88 -11.70 -3.28
CA PRO A 365 12.26 -11.78 -4.60
C PRO A 365 13.22 -12.13 -5.73
N HIS A 366 12.71 -12.83 -6.73
CA HIS A 366 13.52 -13.23 -7.88
C HIS A 366 13.94 -12.04 -8.74
N ALA A 367 15.21 -12.02 -9.16
CA ALA A 367 15.80 -10.94 -9.97
C ALA A 367 15.13 -10.76 -11.35
N ASN A 368 14.50 -11.81 -11.88
CA ASN A 368 13.79 -11.75 -13.16
C ASN A 368 12.57 -10.81 -13.13
N LEU A 369 12.07 -10.45 -11.94
CA LEU A 369 10.94 -9.54 -11.74
C LEU A 369 11.37 -8.07 -11.58
N LEU A 370 12.67 -7.76 -11.58
CA LEU A 370 13.15 -6.37 -11.52
C LEU A 370 12.63 -5.53 -12.68
N LYS A 371 12.46 -6.13 -13.87
CA LYS A 371 11.87 -5.47 -15.02
C LYS A 371 10.41 -5.08 -14.76
N ASN A 372 9.63 -6.00 -14.19
CA ASN A 372 8.22 -5.78 -13.83
C ASN A 372 8.08 -4.67 -12.78
N LEU A 373 8.99 -4.63 -11.79
CA LEU A 373 9.05 -3.53 -10.82
C LEU A 373 9.27 -2.19 -11.52
N LYS A 374 10.26 -2.11 -12.41
CA LYS A 374 10.58 -0.90 -13.15
C LYS A 374 9.38 -0.42 -13.98
N GLU A 375 8.80 -1.31 -14.78
CA GLU A 375 7.65 -1.00 -15.63
C GLU A 375 6.42 -0.57 -14.81
N LEU A 376 6.17 -1.19 -13.64
CA LEU A 376 5.08 -0.80 -12.73
C LEU A 376 5.25 0.64 -12.24
N LEU A 377 6.46 0.99 -11.80
CA LEU A 377 6.73 2.31 -11.22
C LEU A 377 6.78 3.41 -12.30
N GLU A 378 7.36 3.13 -13.46
CA GLU A 378 7.34 4.05 -14.62
C GLU A 378 5.91 4.27 -15.15
N PHE A 379 5.06 3.24 -15.12
CA PHE A 379 3.65 3.36 -15.46
C PHE A 379 2.88 4.29 -14.49
N ASN A 380 3.17 4.17 -13.19
CA ASN A 380 2.51 4.97 -12.16
C ASN A 380 3.03 6.41 -12.09
N PHE A 381 4.31 6.61 -12.44
CA PHE A 381 4.99 7.90 -12.41
C PHE A 381 5.75 8.16 -13.73
N PRO A 382 5.03 8.50 -14.82
CA PRO A 382 5.67 8.81 -16.10
C PRO A 382 6.71 9.93 -15.94
N GLY A 383 7.92 9.70 -16.46
CA GLY A 383 9.06 10.63 -16.34
C GLY A 383 9.96 10.39 -15.13
N LEU A 384 9.61 9.47 -14.22
CA LEU A 384 10.48 9.05 -13.14
C LEU A 384 11.64 8.21 -13.68
N ASN A 385 12.89 8.64 -13.44
CA ASN A 385 14.06 7.84 -13.76
C ASN A 385 14.22 6.70 -12.75
N ILE A 386 14.14 5.46 -13.22
CA ILE A 386 14.26 4.26 -12.39
C ILE A 386 15.38 3.36 -12.87
N ILE A 387 16.25 3.01 -11.92
CA ILE A 387 17.29 2.01 -12.10
C ILE A 387 16.97 0.83 -11.19
N VAL A 388 17.18 -0.38 -11.70
CA VAL A 388 16.96 -1.61 -10.96
C VAL A 388 18.22 -2.45 -10.97
N TYR A 389 18.60 -2.98 -9.81
CA TYR A 389 19.73 -3.89 -9.67
C TYR A 389 19.33 -5.16 -8.91
N ASP A 390 19.94 -6.29 -9.27
CA ASP A 390 19.97 -7.43 -8.36
C ASP A 390 20.83 -7.07 -7.15
N PHE A 391 20.47 -7.56 -5.97
CA PHE A 391 21.17 -7.26 -4.73
C PHE A 391 22.65 -7.71 -4.73
N LYS A 392 23.04 -8.60 -5.66
CA LYS A 392 24.43 -9.05 -5.84
C LYS A 392 25.20 -8.21 -6.87
N ASN A 393 24.56 -7.24 -7.51
CA ASN A 393 25.21 -6.43 -8.53
C ASN A 393 26.22 -5.46 -7.88
N PRO A 394 27.50 -5.44 -8.29
CA PRO A 394 28.51 -4.55 -7.71
C PRO A 394 28.16 -3.05 -7.87
N LEU A 395 27.43 -2.67 -8.91
CA LEU A 395 27.00 -1.29 -9.15
C LEU A 395 25.98 -0.80 -8.10
N LEU A 396 25.20 -1.70 -7.52
CA LEU A 396 24.32 -1.37 -6.39
C LEU A 396 25.16 -1.02 -5.17
N GLN A 397 26.15 -1.85 -4.85
CA GLN A 397 27.05 -1.65 -3.72
C GLN A 397 27.81 -0.32 -3.86
N GLU A 398 28.37 -0.05 -5.03
CA GLU A 398 29.01 1.24 -5.34
C GLU A 398 28.05 2.42 -5.14
N SER A 399 26.81 2.29 -5.63
CA SER A 399 25.80 3.34 -5.46
C SER A 399 25.46 3.61 -4.00
N MET A 400 25.37 2.56 -3.17
CA MET A 400 25.06 2.67 -1.75
C MET A 400 26.23 3.25 -0.97
N ASP A 401 27.47 2.89 -1.31
CA ASP A 401 28.66 3.40 -0.65
C ASP A 401 28.87 4.89 -0.96
N ASN A 402 28.62 5.30 -2.22
CA ASN A 402 28.62 6.71 -2.60
C ASN A 402 27.56 7.53 -1.84
N LEU A 403 26.34 6.98 -1.65
CA LEU A 403 25.30 7.61 -0.85
C LEU A 403 25.74 7.82 0.61
N LYS A 404 26.32 6.78 1.24
CA LYS A 404 26.82 6.88 2.62
C LYS A 404 27.93 7.91 2.76
N LEU A 405 28.88 7.94 1.82
CA LEU A 405 29.95 8.94 1.81
C LEU A 405 29.38 10.36 1.72
N PHE A 406 28.36 10.57 0.89
CA PHE A 406 27.68 11.86 0.77
C PHE A 406 26.95 12.26 2.06
N GLU A 407 26.25 11.32 2.71
CA GLU A 407 25.60 11.55 4.01
C GLU A 407 26.61 11.93 5.10
N GLU A 408 27.77 11.25 5.16
CA GLU A 408 28.83 11.54 6.11
C GLU A 408 29.45 12.93 5.88
N GLN A 409 29.70 13.30 4.63
CA GLN A 409 30.18 14.64 4.27
C GLN A 409 29.18 15.71 4.67
N THR A 410 27.90 15.54 4.30
CA THR A 410 26.84 16.50 4.64
C THR A 410 26.67 16.67 6.15
N LYS A 411 26.75 15.58 6.92
CA LYS A 411 26.73 15.63 8.40
C LYS A 411 27.93 16.40 8.95
N ARG A 412 29.14 16.17 8.43
CA ARG A 412 30.35 16.92 8.85
C ARG A 412 30.22 18.40 8.55
N ASP A 413 29.77 18.76 7.36
CA ASP A 413 29.59 20.16 6.95
C ASP A 413 28.52 20.86 7.80
N SER A 414 27.41 20.18 8.09
CA SER A 414 26.35 20.68 8.97
C SER A 414 26.86 20.95 10.39
N ILE A 415 27.66 20.03 10.94
CA ILE A 415 28.30 20.19 12.26
C ILE A 415 29.29 21.36 12.23
N CYS A 416 30.10 21.49 11.18
CA CYS A 416 31.04 22.60 11.01
C CYS A 416 30.31 23.95 10.99
N VAL A 417 29.25 24.08 10.20
CA VAL A 417 28.41 25.29 10.16
C VAL A 417 27.78 25.58 11.51
N SER A 418 27.22 24.57 12.21
CA SER A 418 26.62 24.76 13.54
C SER A 418 27.64 25.24 14.59
N ASN A 419 28.91 24.82 14.47
CA ASN A 419 29.99 25.27 15.36
C ASN A 419 30.49 26.69 15.01
N LEU A 420 30.23 27.18 13.80
CA LEU A 420 30.50 28.55 13.35
C LEU A 420 29.37 29.52 13.74
N VAL A 421 28.14 29.03 13.89
CA VAL A 421 26.98 29.82 14.37
C VAL A 421 27.03 29.97 15.89
N PHE A 422 27.84 30.93 16.35
CA PHE A 422 27.78 31.68 17.61
C PHE A 422 27.33 30.94 18.89
N LYS A 423 28.29 30.56 19.76
CA LYS A 423 28.02 30.40 21.21
C LYS A 423 27.93 31.80 21.84
N PRO A 424 26.81 32.22 22.45
CA PRO A 424 26.75 33.50 23.13
C PRO A 424 27.73 33.47 24.30
N THR A 425 28.75 34.31 24.25
CA THR A 425 29.58 34.64 25.41
C THR A 425 28.71 35.44 26.38
N PHE A 426 28.15 34.76 27.38
CA PHE A 426 27.63 35.43 28.56
C PHE A 426 28.82 36.03 29.33
N ASN A 427 29.11 37.30 29.05
CA ASN A 427 29.91 38.10 29.96
C ASN A 427 29.06 38.33 31.22
N SER A 428 29.43 37.65 32.30
CA SER A 428 28.96 37.97 33.65
C SER A 428 29.33 39.42 33.98
N ILE A 429 28.34 40.29 34.07
CA ILE A 429 28.48 41.60 34.69
C ILE A 429 27.93 41.47 36.12
N LYS A 430 28.77 41.92 37.06
CA LYS A 430 28.67 41.81 38.52
C LYS A 430 27.35 42.28 39.12
#